data_AF-A0A4P2QAI6-F1
#
_entry.id   AF-A0A4P2QAI6-F1
#
_cell.length_a   1.000
_cell.length_b   1.000
_cell.length_c   1.000
_cell.angle_alpha   90.00
_cell.angle_beta   90.00
_cell.angle_gamma   90.00
#
_symmetry.space_group_name_H-M   'P 1'
#
loop_
_entity.id
_entity.type
_entity.pdbx_description
1 polymer ?
#
loop_
_entity_poly.entity_id
_entity_poly.type
_entity_poly.pdbx_seq_one_letter_code
_entity_poly.pdbx_strand_id
1 'polypeptide(L)'
;MNQDKIVYPLCGLALSSVLTTGCIIDVRDGRHPRPSDGSLTVEWTVSRRSSPRSCARFAGGAADFELLLYDEHNREVAREVAPCEDFGLTVDLPPGEYSGYATLVERRDDRPVTTTLPLEDLEIVSGAELNLDIDFPANSFL
;
A
#
# COMPACT_ATOMS: atom_id res chain seq x y z
N MET A 1 -22.00 15.65 21.13
CA MET A 1 -20.78 15.35 21.90
C MET A 1 -19.62 15.98 21.15
N ASN A 2 -18.77 16.85 21.67
CA ASN A 2 -18.71 17.60 22.92
C ASN A 2 -17.52 18.57 22.70
N GLN A 3 -17.44 19.65 23.49
CA GLN A 3 -16.27 20.55 23.62
C GLN A 3 -16.29 21.85 22.79
N ASP A 4 -17.21 22.72 23.19
CA ASP A 4 -16.90 24.00 23.87
C ASP A 4 -16.15 25.09 23.10
N LYS A 5 -16.96 25.96 22.49
CA LYS A 5 -16.63 27.35 22.16
C LYS A 5 -16.43 28.13 23.45
N ILE A 6 -15.24 28.68 23.66
CA ILE A 6 -15.00 29.69 24.68
C ILE A 6 -14.32 30.90 24.03
N VAL A 7 -15.11 31.97 23.87
CA VAL A 7 -14.69 33.28 23.38
C VAL A 7 -14.64 34.20 24.60
N TYR A 8 -13.45 34.72 24.92
CA TYR A 8 -13.29 35.80 25.89
C TYR A 8 -12.74 37.03 25.17
N PRO A 9 -13.54 38.10 24.96
CA PRO A 9 -13.03 39.38 24.51
C PRO A 9 -12.76 40.25 25.74
N LEU A 10 -11.50 40.31 26.17
CA LEU A 10 -11.03 41.32 27.13
C LEU A 10 -10.49 42.51 26.33
N CYS A 11 -11.34 43.54 26.20
CA CYS A 11 -10.90 44.89 25.88
C CYS A 11 -10.01 45.42 27.01
N GLY A 12 -8.76 45.74 26.70
CA GLY A 12 -7.85 46.49 27.56
C GLY A 12 -6.91 47.33 26.70
N LEU A 13 -7.15 48.64 26.67
CA LEU A 13 -6.40 49.67 25.94
C LEU A 13 -4.96 49.81 26.46
N ALA A 14 -3.96 49.85 25.56
CA ALA A 14 -2.74 50.64 25.76
C ALA A 14 -2.05 50.95 24.43
N LEU A 15 -1.93 52.24 24.12
CA LEU A 15 -1.05 52.82 23.10
C LEU A 15 0.42 52.55 23.45
N SER A 16 1.23 52.03 22.52
CA SER A 16 2.68 52.23 22.50
C SER A 16 3.29 51.83 21.15
N SER A 17 3.76 52.84 20.43
CA SER A 17 4.55 52.77 19.20
C SER A 17 6.04 52.71 19.54
N VAL A 18 6.72 51.57 19.34
CA VAL A 18 8.20 51.49 19.39
C VAL A 18 8.71 50.35 18.50
N LEU A 19 9.48 50.75 17.48
CA LEU A 19 10.56 50.06 16.76
C LEU A 19 10.23 48.79 15.95
N THR A 20 10.33 48.98 14.64
CA THR A 20 10.60 47.99 13.60
C THR A 20 11.85 47.16 13.90
N THR A 21 11.75 46.13 14.74
CA THR A 21 12.62 44.96 14.63
C THR A 21 11.92 44.00 13.69
N GLY A 22 12.38 44.01 12.43
CA GLY A 22 12.03 42.99 11.45
C GLY A 22 12.48 41.63 11.97
N CYS A 23 11.56 40.91 12.61
CA CYS A 23 11.68 39.48 12.75
C CYS A 23 11.61 38.90 11.35
N ILE A 24 12.76 38.67 10.72
CA ILE A 24 12.86 37.73 9.61
C ILE A 24 12.61 36.38 10.26
N ILE A 25 11.36 35.92 10.23
CA ILE A 25 11.08 34.52 10.43
C ILE A 25 11.62 33.83 9.18
N ASP A 26 12.86 33.38 9.27
CA ASP A 26 13.41 32.39 8.35
C ASP A 26 12.67 31.09 8.65
N VAL A 27 11.47 30.94 8.06
CA VAL A 27 10.80 29.64 7.96
C VAL A 27 11.63 28.87 6.96
N ARG A 28 12.73 28.27 7.43
CA ARG A 28 13.36 27.15 6.76
C ARG A 28 12.33 26.02 6.80
N ASP A 29 11.42 26.01 5.85
CA ASP A 29 10.66 24.81 5.52
C ASP A 29 11.71 23.82 4.98
N GLY A 30 12.37 23.12 5.90
CA GLY A 30 13.25 21.99 5.62
C GLY A 30 12.49 20.78 5.09
N ARG A 31 11.31 20.99 4.51
CA ARG A 31 10.58 19.99 3.74
C ARG A 31 11.28 19.87 2.40
N HIS A 32 12.34 19.07 2.40
CA HIS A 32 12.66 18.32 1.21
C HIS A 32 11.35 17.68 0.74
N PRO A 33 10.91 17.90 -0.51
CA PRO A 33 9.76 17.19 -1.04
C PRO A 33 10.03 15.71 -0.79
N ARG A 34 9.20 15.06 0.03
CA ARG A 34 9.22 13.59 0.04
C ARG A 34 8.92 13.18 -1.40
N PRO A 35 9.70 12.26 -2.00
CA PRO A 35 9.28 11.66 -3.25
C PRO A 35 7.83 11.23 -3.09
N SER A 36 6.97 11.55 -4.05
CA SER A 36 5.64 10.93 -4.07
C SER A 36 5.84 9.42 -4.18
N ASP A 37 5.10 8.66 -3.40
CA ASP A 37 5.09 7.21 -3.57
C ASP A 37 4.53 6.87 -4.97
N GLY A 38 4.96 5.74 -5.53
CA GLY A 38 4.26 5.08 -6.62
C GLY A 38 3.36 3.99 -6.06
N SER A 39 2.67 3.27 -6.93
CA SER A 39 1.81 2.15 -6.53
C SER A 39 2.04 0.91 -7.39
N LEU A 40 1.89 -0.25 -6.77
CA LEU A 40 1.82 -1.55 -7.41
C LEU A 40 0.38 -2.08 -7.28
N THR A 41 -0.30 -2.27 -8.40
CA THR A 41 -1.58 -2.96 -8.46
C THR A 41 -1.38 -4.34 -9.04
N VAL A 42 -1.78 -5.36 -8.28
CA VAL A 42 -1.77 -6.76 -8.71
C VAL A 42 -3.20 -7.23 -8.86
N GLU A 43 -3.58 -7.60 -10.08
CA GLU A 43 -4.84 -8.26 -10.39
C GLU A 43 -4.56 -9.74 -10.64
N TRP A 44 -5.43 -10.61 -10.13
CA TRP A 44 -5.25 -12.05 -10.30
C TRP A 44 -6.50 -12.76 -10.80
N THR A 45 -6.26 -13.90 -11.42
CA THR A 45 -7.31 -14.82 -11.84
C THR A 45 -7.06 -16.23 -11.33
N VAL A 46 -8.12 -17.01 -11.18
CA VAL A 46 -8.04 -18.45 -10.85
C VAL A 46 -8.56 -19.24 -12.04
N SER A 47 -7.66 -19.99 -12.68
CA SER A 47 -7.93 -20.71 -13.93
C SER A 47 -8.53 -19.77 -15.00
N ARG A 48 -7.92 -18.58 -15.15
CA ARG A 48 -8.29 -17.48 -16.07
C ARG A 48 -9.66 -16.87 -15.79
N ARG A 49 -10.12 -16.90 -14.54
CA ARG A 49 -11.41 -16.35 -14.13
C ARG A 49 -11.30 -15.55 -12.84
N SER A 50 -11.81 -14.32 -12.85
CA SER A 50 -12.11 -13.49 -11.68
C SER A 50 -13.54 -13.78 -11.19
N SER A 51 -13.73 -14.97 -10.61
CA SER A 51 -15.04 -15.39 -10.08
C SER A 51 -14.89 -16.00 -8.70
N PRO A 52 -15.68 -15.57 -7.70
CA PRO A 52 -15.66 -16.20 -6.36
C PRO A 52 -15.90 -17.72 -6.40
N ARG A 53 -16.63 -18.21 -7.42
CA ARG A 53 -16.84 -19.65 -7.64
C ARG A 53 -15.56 -20.40 -8.00
N SER A 54 -14.61 -19.74 -8.67
CA SER A 54 -13.30 -20.33 -8.97
C SER A 54 -12.48 -20.51 -7.69
N CYS A 55 -12.45 -19.49 -6.82
CA CYS A 55 -11.82 -19.59 -5.49
C CYS A 55 -12.44 -20.73 -4.66
N ALA A 56 -13.77 -20.80 -4.61
CA ALA A 56 -14.46 -21.91 -3.93
C ALA A 56 -14.12 -23.30 -4.51
N ARG A 57 -14.00 -23.40 -5.84
CA ARG A 57 -13.76 -24.67 -6.54
C ARG A 57 -12.34 -25.18 -6.40
N PHE A 58 -11.35 -24.30 -6.55
CA PHE A 58 -9.94 -24.68 -6.61
C PHE A 58 -9.20 -24.49 -5.29
N ALA A 59 -9.58 -23.46 -4.52
CA ALA A 59 -8.91 -23.08 -3.28
C ALA A 59 -9.73 -23.43 -2.01
N GLY A 60 -10.77 -24.26 -2.14
CA GLY A 60 -11.61 -24.69 -1.02
C GLY A 60 -12.50 -23.60 -0.39
N GLY A 61 -12.53 -22.39 -0.97
CA GLY A 61 -13.37 -21.27 -0.51
C GLY A 61 -12.89 -20.59 0.77
N ALA A 62 -11.67 -20.86 1.20
CA ALA A 62 -11.06 -20.27 2.39
C ALA A 62 -9.58 -19.96 2.14
N ALA A 63 -9.28 -19.41 0.96
CA ALA A 63 -7.94 -18.99 0.60
C ALA A 63 -7.85 -17.48 0.51
N ASP A 64 -6.67 -16.96 0.83
CA ASP A 64 -6.29 -15.58 0.65
C ASP A 64 -5.12 -15.51 -0.34
N PHE A 65 -5.07 -14.43 -1.11
CA PHE A 65 -3.92 -14.04 -1.88
C PHE A 65 -2.90 -13.38 -0.96
N GLU A 66 -1.67 -13.88 -0.97
CA GLU A 66 -0.52 -13.31 -0.28
C GLU A 66 0.46 -12.74 -1.30
N LEU A 67 0.85 -11.48 -1.07
CA LEU A 67 1.91 -10.78 -1.78
C LEU A 67 3.04 -10.45 -0.81
N LEU A 68 4.23 -10.98 -1.07
CA LEU A 68 5.47 -10.62 -0.38
C LEU A 68 6.31 -9.75 -1.31
N LEU A 69 6.83 -8.63 -0.81
CA LEU A 69 7.67 -7.71 -1.58
C LEU A 69 9.01 -7.49 -0.88
N TYR A 70 10.07 -7.46 -1.69
CA TYR A 70 11.45 -7.31 -1.28
C TYR A 70 12.10 -6.16 -2.04
N ASP A 71 12.93 -5.37 -1.36
CA ASP A 71 13.75 -4.34 -2.00
C ASP A 71 15.00 -4.92 -2.70
N GLU A 72 15.78 -4.07 -3.37
CA GLU A 72 17.07 -4.41 -4.00
C GLU A 72 18.10 -5.06 -3.05
N HIS A 73 17.91 -4.94 -1.73
CA HIS A 73 18.76 -5.53 -0.69
C HIS A 73 18.19 -6.86 -0.16
N ASN A 74 17.16 -7.42 -0.81
CA ASN A 74 16.42 -8.62 -0.38
C ASN A 74 15.78 -8.50 1.01
N ARG A 75 15.38 -7.29 1.43
CA ARG A 75 14.65 -7.08 2.68
C ARG A 75 13.15 -7.06 2.40
N GLU A 76 12.37 -7.83 3.16
CA GLU A 76 10.91 -7.77 3.10
C GLU A 76 10.45 -6.35 3.48
N VAL A 77 9.82 -5.65 2.54
CA VAL A 77 9.31 -4.29 2.72
C VAL A 77 7.80 -4.26 2.89
N ALA A 78 7.09 -5.27 2.38
CA ALA A 78 5.66 -5.40 2.52
C ALA A 78 5.23 -6.87 2.46
N ARG A 79 4.15 -7.16 3.18
CA ARG A 79 3.42 -8.42 3.17
C ARG A 79 1.94 -8.07 3.21
N GLU A 80 1.28 -8.25 2.07
CA GLU A 80 -0.13 -7.91 1.92
C GLU A 80 -0.95 -9.17 1.69
N VAL A 81 -2.15 -9.18 2.28
CA VAL A 81 -3.06 -10.31 2.19
C VAL A 81 -4.45 -9.79 1.81
N ALA A 82 -5.08 -10.44 0.85
CA ALA A 82 -6.43 -10.14 0.40
C ALA A 82 -7.24 -11.44 0.20
N PRO A 83 -8.55 -11.47 0.50
CA PRO A 83 -9.41 -12.59 0.14
C PRO A 83 -9.25 -13.00 -1.33
N CYS A 84 -9.21 -14.31 -1.63
CA CYS A 84 -9.12 -14.80 -3.02
C CYS A 84 -10.18 -14.20 -3.94
N GLU A 85 -11.37 -13.91 -3.38
CA GLU A 85 -12.53 -13.39 -4.10
C GLU A 85 -12.43 -11.91 -4.49
N ASP A 86 -11.41 -11.17 -4.03
CA ASP A 86 -11.26 -9.74 -4.30
C ASP A 86 -10.66 -9.47 -5.68
N PHE A 87 -9.82 -10.39 -6.19
CA PHE A 87 -9.18 -10.36 -7.52
C PHE A 87 -8.28 -9.15 -7.82
N GLY A 88 -8.00 -8.31 -6.83
CA GLY A 88 -7.06 -7.21 -6.97
C GLY A 88 -6.62 -6.66 -5.63
N LEU A 89 -5.39 -6.15 -5.57
CA LEU A 89 -4.89 -5.35 -4.45
C LEU A 89 -3.91 -4.28 -4.96
N THR A 90 -3.83 -3.18 -4.22
CA THR A 90 -2.90 -2.08 -4.50
C THR A 90 -2.04 -1.79 -3.29
N VAL A 91 -0.73 -1.61 -3.50
CA VAL A 91 0.25 -1.26 -2.47
C VAL A 91 0.97 0.02 -2.88
N ASP A 92 1.02 1.01 -1.99
CA ASP A 92 1.82 2.21 -2.18
C ASP A 92 3.27 1.94 -1.73
N LEU A 93 4.24 2.26 -2.58
CA LEU A 93 5.66 1.98 -2.35
C LEU A 93 6.51 3.19 -2.72
N PRO A 94 7.61 3.44 -2.01
CA PRO A 94 8.62 4.39 -2.46
C PRO A 94 9.12 4.03 -3.87
N PRO A 95 9.59 5.01 -4.66
CA PRO A 95 10.21 4.71 -5.95
C PRO A 95 11.47 3.85 -5.76
N GLY A 96 11.63 2.82 -6.59
CA GLY A 96 12.74 1.88 -6.51
C GLY A 96 12.50 0.56 -7.26
N GLU A 97 13.48 -0.33 -7.19
CA GLU A 97 13.41 -1.69 -7.73
C GLU A 97 13.00 -2.68 -6.64
N TYR A 98 12.07 -3.57 -7.01
CA TYR A 98 11.50 -4.58 -6.12
C TYR A 98 11.44 -5.94 -6.79
N SER A 99 11.38 -6.96 -5.96
CA SER A 99 10.98 -8.32 -6.33
C SER A 99 9.90 -8.80 -5.38
N GLY A 100 9.19 -9.86 -5.73
CA GLY A 100 8.13 -10.37 -4.87
C GLY A 100 7.72 -11.79 -5.17
N TYR A 101 6.78 -12.26 -4.37
CA TYR A 101 6.16 -13.56 -4.51
C TYR A 101 4.67 -13.43 -4.33
N ALA A 102 3.92 -14.07 -5.22
CA ALA A 102 2.48 -14.16 -5.17
C ALA A 102 2.06 -15.62 -4.95
N THR A 103 1.25 -15.87 -3.92
CA THR A 103 0.79 -17.22 -3.56
C THR A 103 -0.66 -17.15 -3.09
N LEU A 104 -1.48 -18.14 -3.43
CA LEU A 104 -2.71 -18.37 -2.68
C LEU A 104 -2.39 -19.23 -1.45
N VAL A 105 -2.81 -18.80 -0.28
CA VAL A 105 -2.59 -19.46 1.02
C VAL A 105 -3.92 -19.77 1.71
N GLU A 106 -3.96 -20.80 2.55
CA GLU A 106 -5.14 -21.08 3.37
C GLU A 106 -5.28 -20.05 4.49
N ARG A 107 -6.45 -19.42 4.59
CA ARG A 107 -6.77 -18.29 5.50
C ARG A 107 -6.50 -18.56 7.00
N ARG A 108 -6.35 -19.82 7.40
CA ARG A 108 -6.22 -20.20 8.82
C ARG A 108 -4.79 -20.41 9.29
N ASP A 109 -3.91 -20.86 8.41
CA ASP A 109 -2.57 -21.32 8.77
C ASP A 109 -1.49 -20.90 7.76
N ASP A 110 -1.84 -20.01 6.82
CA ASP A 110 -0.98 -19.47 5.77
C ASP A 110 -0.30 -20.55 4.92
N ARG A 111 -0.86 -21.77 4.92
CA ARG A 111 -0.31 -22.87 4.14
C ARG A 111 -0.54 -22.61 2.65
N PRO A 112 0.49 -22.69 1.79
CA PRO A 112 0.31 -22.52 0.35
C PRO A 112 -0.73 -23.52 -0.20
N VAL A 113 -1.71 -23.00 -0.95
CA VAL A 113 -2.66 -23.80 -1.74
C VAL A 113 -2.30 -23.79 -3.23
N THR A 114 -1.39 -22.91 -3.65
CA THR A 114 -0.78 -22.93 -4.98
C THR A 114 0.75 -22.95 -4.90
N THR A 115 1.39 -23.32 -6.00
CA THR A 115 2.79 -22.97 -6.24
C THR A 115 2.96 -21.46 -6.17
N THR A 116 4.03 -21.02 -5.51
CA THR A 116 4.42 -19.61 -5.43
C THR A 116 4.93 -19.10 -6.78
N LEU A 117 4.41 -17.95 -7.22
CA LEU A 117 4.81 -17.27 -8.44
C LEU A 117 5.84 -16.18 -8.09
N PRO A 118 7.07 -16.24 -8.62
CA PRO A 118 8.03 -15.15 -8.50
C PRO A 118 7.60 -13.96 -9.36
N LEU A 119 7.74 -12.76 -8.81
CA LEU A 119 7.55 -11.47 -9.48
C LEU A 119 8.92 -10.77 -9.50
N GLU A 120 9.51 -10.65 -10.67
CA GLU A 120 10.86 -10.09 -10.85
C GLU A 120 10.77 -8.74 -11.59
N ASP A 121 11.83 -7.94 -11.48
CA ASP A 121 12.01 -6.68 -12.22
C ASP A 121 10.85 -5.67 -12.04
N LEU A 122 10.37 -5.49 -10.80
CA LEU A 122 9.31 -4.54 -10.47
C LEU A 122 9.89 -3.14 -10.26
N GLU A 123 9.68 -2.23 -11.21
CA GLU A 123 10.12 -0.84 -11.11
C GLU A 123 8.97 0.07 -10.68
N ILE A 124 9.06 0.64 -9.47
CA ILE A 124 8.10 1.62 -8.97
C ILE A 124 8.61 3.03 -9.27
N VAL A 125 7.80 3.79 -10.01
CA VAL A 125 8.08 5.17 -10.36
C VAL A 125 7.18 6.12 -9.57
N SER A 126 7.77 7.21 -9.08
CA SER A 126 7.06 8.22 -8.28
C SER A 126 5.80 8.75 -8.97
N GLY A 127 4.65 8.64 -8.30
CA GLY A 127 3.36 9.10 -8.81
C GLY A 127 2.80 8.31 -10.00
N ALA A 128 3.38 7.15 -10.31
CA ALA A 128 2.90 6.22 -11.33
C ALA A 128 2.41 4.93 -10.69
N GLU A 129 1.59 4.20 -11.45
CA GLU A 129 1.02 2.91 -11.06
C GLU A 129 1.57 1.81 -11.99
N LEU A 130 2.21 0.81 -11.40
CA LEU A 130 2.60 -0.42 -12.06
C LEU A 130 1.46 -1.44 -11.91
N ASN A 131 0.93 -1.92 -13.04
CA ASN A 131 -0.13 -2.92 -13.08
C ASN A 131 0.43 -4.29 -13.46
N LEU A 132 0.14 -5.31 -12.67
CA LEU A 132 0.52 -6.71 -12.92
C LEU A 132 -0.73 -7.61 -12.96
N ASP A 133 -0.85 -8.35 -14.05
CA ASP A 133 -1.87 -9.39 -14.20
C ASP A 133 -1.24 -10.77 -14.00
N ILE A 134 -1.78 -11.55 -13.06
CA ILE A 134 -1.33 -12.92 -12.81
C ILE A 134 -2.49 -13.93 -12.92
N ASP A 135 -2.17 -15.17 -13.28
CA ASP A 135 -3.12 -16.29 -13.27
C ASP A 135 -2.58 -17.40 -12.39
N PHE A 136 -3.44 -17.92 -11.51
CA PHE A 136 -3.24 -19.18 -10.81
C PHE A 136 -3.95 -20.27 -11.61
N PRO A 137 -3.25 -20.94 -12.56
CA PRO A 137 -3.86 -21.94 -13.41
C PRO A 137 -4.27 -23.16 -12.59
N ALA A 138 -5.22 -23.95 -13.09
CA ALA A 138 -5.73 -25.12 -12.34
C ALA A 138 -4.63 -26.14 -11.94
N ASN A 139 -3.50 -26.17 -12.64
CA ASN A 139 -2.36 -27.04 -12.36
C ASN A 139 -1.35 -26.44 -11.36
N SER A 140 -1.54 -25.20 -10.89
CA SER A 140 -0.70 -24.61 -9.83
C SER A 140 -1.18 -25.01 -8.43
N PHE A 141 -2.38 -25.57 -8.28
CA PHE A 141 -2.93 -25.96 -6.97
C PHE A 141 -2.27 -27.24 -6.42
N LEU A 142 -2.03 -27.27 -5.10
CA LEU A 142 -1.27 -28.31 -4.38
C LEU A 142 -2.14 -29.42 -3.77
#